data_AF-A0A510JYS1-F1
#
_entry.id   AF-A0A510JYS1-F1
#
_cell.length_a   1.000
_cell.length_b   1.000
_cell.length_c   1.000
_cell.angle_alpha   90.00
_cell.angle_beta   90.00
_cell.angle_gamma   90.00
#
_symmetry.space_group_name_H-M   'P 1'
#
loop_
_entity.id
_entity.type
_entity.pdbx_description
1 polymer ?
#
loop_
_entity_poly.entity_id
_entity_poly.type
_entity_poly.pdbx_seq_one_letter_code
_entity_poly.pdbx_strand_id
1 'polypeptide(L)'
;MVDYGATNNYRDYPLKIEISSRNKKFLQSKIYDYKNIAGVNVYSLDEILKMKIRTFNDRDKIRDFYDLSYFLKKQPEKFTKDMLIDFKERMDYKNLDTLSYLLKEEFEKNELKDISKNSEEIVLETYDKIENLVINYSKNKNLELNSERNKEIER
;
A
#
# COMPACT_ATOMS: atom_id res chain seq x y z
N MET A 1 11.72 0.83 23.77
CA MET A 1 11.48 -0.61 23.54
C MET A 1 10.94 -1.17 24.85
N VAL A 2 9.91 -2.00 24.80
CA VAL A 2 9.38 -2.71 25.98
C VAL A 2 9.88 -4.14 25.92
N ASP A 3 10.62 -4.55 26.95
CA ASP A 3 10.95 -5.96 27.13
C ASP A 3 9.74 -6.67 27.74
N TYR A 4 9.33 -7.76 27.10
CA TYR A 4 8.20 -8.60 27.49
C TYR A 4 8.57 -10.09 27.46
N GLY A 5 9.88 -10.40 27.50
CA GLY A 5 10.40 -11.76 27.55
C GLY A 5 10.31 -12.53 26.23
N ALA A 6 10.02 -11.87 25.10
CA ALA A 6 10.00 -12.51 23.81
C ALA A 6 11.40 -12.62 23.19
N THR A 7 11.63 -13.73 22.49
CA THR A 7 12.87 -14.03 21.77
C THR A 7 12.51 -14.47 20.34
N ASN A 8 13.35 -14.12 19.36
CA ASN A 8 13.30 -14.71 18.03
C ASN A 8 14.55 -15.58 17.77
N ASN A 9 14.67 -16.14 16.57
CA ASN A 9 15.76 -17.04 16.18
C ASN A 9 17.17 -16.43 16.30
N TYR A 10 17.30 -15.13 16.56
CA TYR A 10 18.57 -14.41 16.57
C TYR A 10 18.89 -13.75 17.92
N ARG A 11 17.91 -13.37 18.75
CA ARG A 11 18.09 -12.68 20.05
C ARG A 11 16.75 -12.34 20.72
N ASP A 12 16.84 -11.65 21.85
CA ASP A 12 15.75 -10.89 22.47
C ASP A 12 15.02 -10.05 21.43
N TYR A 13 13.70 -10.14 21.45
CA TYR A 13 12.78 -9.49 20.52
C TYR A 13 11.86 -8.51 21.26
N PRO A 14 12.41 -7.40 21.78
CA PRO A 14 11.63 -6.44 22.53
C PRO A 14 10.64 -5.70 21.62
N LEU A 15 9.51 -5.30 22.19
CA LEU A 15 8.46 -4.60 21.48
C LEU A 15 8.87 -3.15 21.23
N LYS A 16 8.98 -2.77 19.95
CA LYS A 16 9.17 -1.37 19.57
C LYS A 16 7.84 -0.61 19.64
N ILE A 17 7.79 0.41 20.48
CA ILE A 17 6.67 1.36 20.55
C ILE A 17 7.16 2.70 20.02
N GLU A 18 6.51 3.19 18.98
CA GLU A 18 6.74 4.52 18.41
C GLU A 18 5.45 5.35 18.53
N ILE A 19 5.60 6.62 18.89
CA ILE A 19 4.48 7.54 19.07
C ILE A 19 4.71 8.77 18.19
N SER A 20 3.70 9.15 17.42
CA SER A 20 3.71 10.36 16.59
C SER A 20 2.52 11.25 16.96
N SER A 21 2.78 12.48 17.35
CA SER A 21 1.75 13.48 17.67
C SER A 21 1.28 14.28 16.44
N ARG A 22 1.92 14.10 15.28
CA ARG A 22 1.69 14.91 14.06
C ARG A 22 0.22 14.96 13.62
N ASN A 23 -0.48 13.84 13.72
CA ASN A 23 -1.87 13.71 13.25
C ASN A 23 -2.91 13.91 14.35
N LYS A 24 -2.51 14.31 15.56
CA LYS A 24 -3.41 14.39 16.73
C LYS A 24 -4.62 15.29 16.47
N LYS A 25 -4.41 16.47 15.88
CA LYS A 25 -5.49 17.41 15.57
C LYS A 25 -6.46 16.86 14.52
N PHE A 26 -5.94 16.19 13.48
CA PHE A 26 -6.77 15.61 12.42
C PHE A 26 -7.62 14.44 12.90
N LEU A 27 -7.10 13.64 13.83
CA LEU A 27 -7.89 12.63 14.53
C LEU A 27 -8.98 13.25 15.40
N GLN A 28 -8.65 14.30 16.16
CA GLN A 28 -9.62 15.01 17.01
C GLN A 28 -10.73 15.68 16.19
N SER A 29 -10.39 16.23 15.02
CA SER A 29 -11.33 16.87 14.10
C SER A 29 -12.04 15.88 13.17
N LYS A 30 -11.84 14.56 13.33
CA LYS A 30 -12.42 13.51 12.48
C LYS A 30 -12.14 13.67 10.98
N ILE A 31 -10.98 14.23 10.64
CA ILE A 31 -10.49 14.28 9.26
C ILE A 31 -9.89 12.92 8.88
N TYR A 32 -9.22 12.26 9.84
CA TYR A 32 -8.75 10.89 9.67
C TYR A 32 -9.67 9.92 10.41
N ASP A 33 -10.07 8.89 9.68
CA ASP A 33 -10.94 7.85 10.20
C ASP A 33 -10.16 6.74 10.89
N TYR A 34 -10.75 6.23 11.97
CA TYR A 34 -10.29 5.05 12.68
C TYR A 34 -11.50 4.22 13.14
N LYS A 35 -11.26 2.93 13.38
CA LYS A 35 -12.24 1.98 13.90
C LYS A 35 -11.68 1.27 15.12
N ASN A 36 -12.56 0.86 16.03
CA ASN A 36 -12.18 -0.02 17.13
C ASN A 36 -12.26 -1.47 16.66
N ILE A 37 -11.15 -2.21 16.78
CA ILE A 37 -11.05 -3.65 16.50
C ILE A 37 -10.54 -4.31 17.77
N ALA A 38 -11.35 -5.18 18.38
CA ALA A 38 -11.00 -5.90 19.61
C ALA A 38 -10.45 -5.00 20.73
N GLY A 39 -11.04 -3.81 20.91
CA GLY A 39 -10.63 -2.85 21.94
C GLY A 39 -9.50 -1.91 21.51
N VAL A 40 -8.91 -2.09 20.32
CA VAL A 40 -7.81 -1.26 19.81
C VAL A 40 -8.32 -0.30 18.73
N ASN A 41 -7.99 0.98 18.87
CA ASN A 41 -8.28 1.98 17.84
C ASN A 41 -7.24 1.89 16.72
N VAL A 42 -7.71 1.59 15.50
CA VAL A 42 -6.87 1.38 14.31
C VAL A 42 -7.36 2.31 13.20
N TYR A 43 -6.44 2.98 12.51
CA TYR A 43 -6.77 3.76 11.31
C TYR A 43 -7.57 2.92 10.31
N SER A 44 -8.43 3.58 9.52
CA SER A 44 -9.07 2.91 8.39
C SER A 44 -8.02 2.38 7.41
N LEU A 45 -8.36 1.32 6.67
CA LEU A 45 -7.45 0.76 5.67
C LEU A 45 -7.04 1.82 4.64
N ASP A 46 -7.98 2.67 4.23
CA ASP A 46 -7.78 3.75 3.26
C ASP A 46 -6.69 4.73 3.75
N GLU A 47 -6.71 5.11 5.03
CA GLU A 47 -5.66 5.96 5.62
C GLU A 47 -4.32 5.21 5.74
N ILE A 48 -4.33 3.92 6.09
CA ILE A 48 -3.11 3.09 6.14
C ILE A 48 -2.46 3.00 4.75
N LEU A 49 -3.24 2.77 3.69
CA LEU A 49 -2.73 2.66 2.32
C LEU A 49 -2.14 3.99 1.83
N LYS A 50 -2.79 5.12 2.10
CA LYS A 50 -2.24 6.45 1.80
C LYS A 50 -0.91 6.69 2.51
N MET A 51 -0.80 6.30 3.78
CA MET A 51 0.45 6.41 4.54
C MET A 51 1.54 5.48 3.98
N LYS A 52 1.18 4.27 3.55
CA LYS A 52 2.10 3.30 2.94
C LYS A 52 2.65 3.80 1.61
N ILE A 53 1.81 4.34 0.72
CA ILE A 53 2.25 4.92 -0.56
C ILE A 53 3.26 6.05 -0.31
N ARG A 54 2.93 7.01 0.56
CA ARG A 54 3.84 8.11 0.91
C ARG A 54 5.17 7.59 1.48
N THR A 55 5.12 6.60 2.36
CA THR A 55 6.33 6.05 2.98
C THR A 55 7.19 5.28 1.98
N PHE A 56 6.56 4.55 1.05
CA PHE A 56 7.26 3.87 -0.04
C PHE A 56 7.92 4.86 -1.02
N ASN A 57 7.31 6.03 -1.21
CA ASN A 57 7.89 7.13 -1.97
C ASN A 57 9.16 7.67 -1.30
N ASP A 58 9.17 7.80 0.02
CA ASP A 58 10.26 8.46 0.76
C ASP A 58 11.39 7.53 1.22
N ARG A 59 11.17 6.20 1.28
CA ARG A 59 12.10 5.27 1.94
C ARG A 59 12.47 4.06 1.09
N ASP A 60 13.62 3.47 1.40
CA ASP A 60 14.08 2.18 0.84
C ASP A 60 13.62 0.99 1.70
N LYS A 61 12.31 0.96 2.02
CA LYS A 61 11.72 -0.16 2.76
C LYS A 61 10.84 -1.01 1.85
N ILE A 62 11.38 -2.14 1.41
CA ILE A 62 10.68 -3.06 0.48
C ILE A 62 9.43 -3.71 1.09
N ARG A 63 9.30 -3.74 2.43
CA ARG A 63 8.06 -4.20 3.09
C ARG A 63 6.86 -3.32 2.78
N ASP A 64 7.06 -2.02 2.61
CA ASP A 64 5.97 -1.11 2.25
C ASP A 64 5.45 -1.42 0.84
N PHE A 65 6.33 -1.79 -0.09
CA PHE A 65 5.95 -2.33 -1.40
C PHE A 65 5.13 -3.62 -1.26
N TYR A 66 5.63 -4.59 -0.48
CA TYR A 66 4.94 -5.87 -0.29
C TYR A 66 3.51 -5.69 0.25
N ASP A 67 3.33 -4.84 1.27
CA ASP A 67 2.01 -4.57 1.84
C ASP A 67 1.07 -3.95 0.79
N LEU A 68 1.56 -2.98 0.00
CA LEU A 68 0.78 -2.35 -1.07
C LEU A 68 0.40 -3.37 -2.16
N SER A 69 1.34 -4.20 -2.61
CA SER A 69 1.09 -5.29 -3.56
C SER A 69 0.03 -6.27 -3.05
N TYR A 70 0.12 -6.66 -1.78
CA TYR A 70 -0.84 -7.55 -1.14
C TYR A 70 -2.25 -6.96 -1.15
N PHE A 71 -2.41 -5.72 -0.70
CA PHE A 71 -3.72 -5.07 -0.67
C PHE A 71 -4.24 -4.73 -2.06
N LEU A 72 -3.37 -4.38 -3.02
CA LEU A 72 -3.78 -4.19 -4.41
C LEU A 72 -4.32 -5.50 -5.00
N LYS A 73 -3.70 -6.64 -4.65
CA LYS A 73 -4.16 -7.96 -5.09
C LYS A 73 -5.55 -8.28 -4.51
N LYS A 74 -5.77 -8.02 -3.22
CA LYS A 74 -6.97 -8.42 -2.47
C LYS A 74 -8.14 -7.43 -2.54
N GLN A 75 -7.86 -6.14 -2.54
CA GLN A 75 -8.83 -5.05 -2.42
C GLN A 75 -8.48 -3.88 -3.37
N PRO A 76 -8.43 -4.11 -4.70
CA PRO A 76 -8.05 -3.09 -5.67
C PRO A 76 -8.97 -1.86 -5.66
N GLU A 77 -10.23 -2.02 -5.25
CA GLU A 77 -11.21 -0.93 -5.11
C GLU A 77 -10.81 0.13 -4.07
N LYS A 78 -9.86 -0.19 -3.20
CA LYS A 78 -9.32 0.73 -2.19
C LYS A 78 -8.24 1.68 -2.72
N PHE A 79 -7.80 1.48 -3.95
CA PHE A 79 -6.78 2.31 -4.58
C PHE A 79 -7.45 3.31 -5.53
N THR A 80 -7.29 4.61 -5.22
CA THR A 80 -7.70 5.67 -6.13
C THR A 80 -6.77 5.72 -7.35
N LYS A 81 -7.21 6.38 -8.42
CA LYS A 81 -6.37 6.58 -9.61
C LYS A 81 -5.03 7.24 -9.27
N ASP A 82 -5.04 8.28 -8.43
CA ASP A 82 -3.83 9.00 -8.05
C ASP A 82 -2.88 8.11 -7.24
N MET A 83 -3.42 7.31 -6.31
CA MET A 83 -2.64 6.32 -5.55
C MET A 83 -1.94 5.32 -6.47
N LEU A 84 -2.63 4.86 -7.53
CA LEU A 84 -2.06 3.92 -8.50
C LEU A 84 -0.96 4.56 -9.34
N ILE A 85 -1.14 5.82 -9.76
CA ILE A 85 -0.13 6.56 -10.52
C ILE A 85 1.12 6.78 -9.66
N ASP A 86 0.95 7.30 -8.43
CA ASP A 86 2.06 7.49 -7.49
C ASP A 86 2.82 6.18 -7.25
N PHE A 87 2.07 5.09 -7.09
CA PHE A 87 2.67 3.78 -6.86
C PHE A 87 3.47 3.29 -8.06
N LYS A 88 2.93 3.44 -9.28
CA LYS A 88 3.61 3.09 -10.53
C LYS A 88 4.88 3.91 -10.73
N GLU A 89 4.80 5.23 -10.61
CA GLU A 89 5.94 6.14 -10.78
C GLU A 89 7.08 5.78 -9.82
N ARG A 90 6.73 5.37 -8.60
CA ARG A 90 7.73 4.93 -7.63
C ARG A 90 8.35 3.58 -7.99
N MET A 91 7.56 2.65 -8.54
CA MET A 91 8.08 1.39 -9.07
C MET A 91 9.04 1.62 -10.23
N ASP A 92 8.67 2.50 -11.17
CA ASP A 92 9.51 2.88 -12.31
C ASP A 92 10.84 3.48 -11.84
N TYR A 93 10.77 4.44 -10.90
CA TYR A 93 11.96 5.09 -10.34
C TYR A 93 12.91 4.08 -9.66
N LYS A 94 12.36 3.11 -8.92
CA LYS A 94 13.16 2.11 -8.21
C LYS A 94 13.66 0.99 -9.12
N ASN A 95 13.14 0.86 -10.35
CA ASN A 95 13.35 -0.25 -11.28
C ASN A 95 12.82 -1.62 -10.76
N LEU A 96 12.14 -2.37 -11.63
CA LEU A 96 11.48 -3.62 -11.25
C LEU A 96 12.44 -4.72 -10.81
N ASP A 97 13.60 -4.87 -11.47
CA ASP A 97 14.62 -5.87 -11.10
C ASP A 97 15.16 -5.60 -9.70
N THR A 98 15.37 -4.33 -9.37
CA THR A 98 15.83 -3.92 -8.03
C THR A 98 14.77 -4.22 -6.98
N LEU A 99 13.49 -3.97 -7.26
CA LEU A 99 12.40 -4.34 -6.36
C LEU A 99 12.34 -5.85 -6.13
N SER A 100 12.43 -6.63 -7.21
CA SER A 100 12.43 -8.10 -7.17
C SER A 100 13.60 -8.65 -6.33
N TYR A 101 14.78 -8.06 -6.50
CA TYR A 101 15.98 -8.41 -5.73
C TYR A 101 15.83 -8.07 -4.25
N LEU A 102 15.44 -6.83 -3.92
CA LEU A 102 15.27 -6.41 -2.52
C LEU A 102 14.19 -7.23 -1.81
N LEU A 103 13.10 -7.57 -2.51
CA LEU A 103 12.02 -8.36 -1.92
C LEU A 103 12.47 -9.80 -1.68
N LYS A 104 13.26 -10.37 -2.60
CA LYS A 104 13.91 -11.67 -2.41
C LYS A 104 14.81 -11.66 -1.19
N GLU A 105 15.68 -10.66 -1.05
CA GLU A 105 16.56 -10.55 0.11
C GLU A 105 15.76 -10.44 1.42
N GLU A 106 14.66 -9.69 1.42
CA GLU A 106 13.77 -9.57 2.58
C GLU A 106 13.14 -10.90 2.97
N PHE A 107 12.67 -11.67 1.98
CA PHE A 107 12.15 -13.03 2.19
C PHE A 107 13.25 -13.95 2.72
N GLU A 108 14.46 -13.92 2.20
CA GLU A 108 15.53 -14.84 2.62
C GLU A 108 16.07 -14.54 4.02
N LYS A 109 16.11 -13.26 4.42
CA LYS A 109 16.84 -12.82 5.62
C LYS A 109 15.95 -12.56 6.83
N ASN A 110 14.70 -12.18 6.65
CA ASN A 110 13.85 -11.66 7.73
C ASN A 110 12.66 -12.57 8.07
N GLU A 111 11.66 -12.02 8.74
CA GLU A 111 10.47 -12.72 9.24
C GLU A 111 9.51 -13.17 8.12
N LEU A 112 9.80 -12.83 6.86
CA LEU A 112 8.99 -13.18 5.69
C LEU A 112 9.44 -14.47 4.99
N LYS A 113 10.33 -15.27 5.59
CA LYS A 113 10.90 -16.51 5.00
C LYS A 113 9.88 -17.54 4.52
N ASP A 114 8.72 -17.57 5.15
CA ASP A 114 7.66 -18.56 4.87
C ASP A 114 6.60 -18.04 3.88
N ILE A 115 6.76 -16.82 3.38
CA ILE A 115 5.82 -16.16 2.47
C ILE A 115 6.39 -16.26 1.05
N SER A 116 5.58 -16.79 0.12
CA SER A 116 5.82 -17.03 -1.31
C SER A 116 7.18 -16.58 -1.87
N LYS A 117 7.98 -17.52 -2.36
CA LYS A 117 9.37 -17.30 -2.81
C LYS A 117 9.52 -16.57 -4.15
N ASN A 118 8.42 -16.25 -4.84
CA ASN A 118 8.51 -15.64 -6.17
C ASN A 118 8.37 -14.11 -6.10
N SER A 119 9.45 -13.44 -5.71
CA SER A 119 9.48 -11.97 -5.62
C SER A 119 9.27 -11.30 -6.97
N GLU A 120 9.81 -11.88 -8.04
CA GLU A 120 9.68 -11.39 -9.41
C GLU A 120 8.22 -11.41 -9.88
N GLU A 121 7.53 -12.53 -9.67
CA GLU A 121 6.09 -12.64 -9.97
C GLU A 121 5.27 -11.59 -9.22
N ILE A 122 5.54 -11.37 -7.93
CA ILE A 122 4.84 -10.33 -7.15
C ILE A 122 5.04 -8.94 -7.76
N VAL A 123 6.27 -8.62 -8.19
CA VAL A 123 6.58 -7.33 -8.79
C VAL A 123 5.86 -7.15 -10.12
N LEU A 124 5.96 -8.13 -11.02
CA LEU A 124 5.33 -8.08 -12.34
C LEU A 124 3.80 -8.06 -12.24
N GLU A 125 3.20 -8.95 -11.43
CA GLU A 125 1.74 -8.96 -11.21
C GLU A 125 1.24 -7.62 -10.64
N THR A 126 1.99 -7.03 -9.71
CA THR A 126 1.64 -5.72 -9.13
C THR A 126 1.67 -4.66 -10.21
N TYR A 127 2.75 -4.61 -10.99
CA TYR A 127 2.94 -3.62 -12.03
C TYR A 127 1.83 -3.70 -13.10
N ASP A 128 1.59 -4.89 -13.64
CA ASP A 128 0.54 -5.15 -14.63
C ASP A 128 -0.85 -4.79 -14.10
N LYS A 129 -1.12 -5.11 -12.82
CA LYS A 129 -2.41 -4.80 -12.20
C LYS A 129 -2.62 -3.30 -12.05
N ILE A 130 -1.57 -2.54 -11.71
CA ILE A 130 -1.65 -1.07 -11.64
C ILE A 130 -1.99 -0.50 -13.02
N GLU A 131 -1.26 -0.90 -14.07
CA GLU A 131 -1.49 -0.38 -15.43
C GLU A 131 -2.93 -0.67 -15.89
N ASN A 132 -3.39 -1.90 -15.71
CA ASN A 132 -4.76 -2.29 -16.06
C ASN A 132 -5.82 -1.47 -15.32
N LEU A 133 -5.65 -1.22 -14.02
CA LEU A 133 -6.58 -0.42 -13.24
C LEU A 133 -6.59 1.05 -13.71
N VAL A 134 -5.43 1.65 -13.95
CA VAL A 134 -5.33 3.05 -14.44
C VAL A 134 -5.98 3.21 -15.82
N ILE A 135 -5.78 2.25 -16.71
CA ILE A 135 -6.44 2.20 -18.02
C ILE A 135 -7.96 2.14 -17.84
N ASN A 136 -8.45 1.26 -16.96
CA ASN A 136 -9.89 1.09 -16.71
C ASN A 136 -10.54 2.35 -16.12
N TYR A 137 -9.88 3.03 -15.17
CA TYR A 137 -10.35 4.34 -14.68
C TYR A 137 -10.49 5.37 -15.81
N SER A 138 -9.55 5.36 -16.76
CA SER A 138 -9.58 6.31 -17.89
C SER A 138 -10.69 5.98 -18.90
N LYS A 139 -10.95 4.68 -19.14
CA LYS A 139 -12.08 4.22 -19.99
C LYS A 139 -13.43 4.59 -19.37
N ASN A 140 -13.62 4.34 -18.08
CA ASN A 140 -14.87 4.63 -17.39
C ASN A 140 -15.21 6.12 -17.40
N LYS A 141 -14.22 6.98 -17.17
CA LYS A 141 -14.40 8.45 -17.25
C LYS A 141 -14.87 8.91 -18.64
N ASN A 142 -14.32 8.32 -19.71
CA ASN A 142 -14.73 8.66 -21.08
C ASN A 142 -16.16 8.19 -21.38
N LEU A 143 -16.58 7.04 -20.84
CA LEU A 143 -17.94 6.54 -20.99
C LEU A 143 -18.96 7.45 -20.28
N GLU A 144 -18.66 7.91 -19.07
CA GLU A 144 -19.49 8.86 -18.32
C GLU A 144 -19.68 10.17 -19.11
N LEU A 145 -18.59 10.78 -19.58
CA LEU A 145 -18.61 12.00 -20.40
C LEU A 145 -19.44 11.87 -21.69
N ASN A 146 -19.33 10.73 -22.38
CA ASN A 146 -20.10 10.47 -23.59
C ASN A 146 -21.59 10.29 -23.28
N SER A 147 -21.92 9.66 -22.14
CA SER A 147 -23.31 9.49 -21.71
C SER A 147 -23.98 10.82 -21.33
N GLU A 148 -23.24 11.74 -20.73
CA GLU A 148 -23.72 13.09 -20.38
C GLU A 148 -23.98 13.92 -21.63
N ARG A 149 -23.03 13.92 -22.59
CA ARG A 149 -23.20 14.60 -23.89
C ARG A 149 -24.42 14.12 -24.67
N ASN A 150 -24.67 12.81 -24.69
CA ASN A 150 -25.82 12.27 -25.40
C ASN A 150 -27.15 12.71 -24.76
N LYS A 151 -27.21 12.83 -23.42
CA LYS A 151 -28.40 13.34 -22.70
C LYS A 151 -28.64 14.84 -22.92
N GLU A 152 -27.60 15.62 -23.20
CA GLU A 152 -27.74 17.05 -23.54
C GLU A 152 -28.24 17.26 -24.98
N ILE A 153 -27.92 16.35 -25.90
CA ILE A 153 -28.39 16.40 -27.29
C ILE A 153 -29.87 15.99 -27.41
N GLU A 154 -30.38 15.16 -26.49
CA GLU A 154 -31.77 14.70 -26.45
C GLU A 154 -32.75 15.66 -25.74
N ARG A 155 -32.30 16.84 -25.29
CA ARG A 155 -33.11 17.90 -24.67
C ARG A 155 -33.31 19.08 -25.60
#